data_AF-G7IW01-F1
#
_entry.id   AF-G7IW01-F1
#
_cell.length_a   1.000
_cell.length_b   1.000
_cell.length_c   1.000
_cell.angle_alpha   90.00
_cell.angle_beta   90.00
_cell.angle_gamma   90.00
#
_symmetry.space_group_name_H-M   'P 1'
#
loop_
_entity.id
_entity.type
_entity.pdbx_description
1 polymer ?
#
loop_
_entity_poly.entity_id
_entity_poly.type
_entity_poly.pdbx_seq_one_letter_code
_entity_poly.pdbx_strand_id
1 'polypeptide(L)' 'MAHKLVYTIILFIFLFLVANNVEGDIVCITDNDCPPNTLVQGYRCIDGKCESVFLSYR' A
#
# COMPACT_ATOMS: atom_id res chain seq x y z
N MET A 1 -4.74 12.06 -31.72
CA MET A 1 -4.60 13.16 -30.74
C MET A 1 -5.00 12.76 -29.31
N ALA A 2 -5.98 11.87 -29.09
CA ALA A 2 -6.41 11.46 -27.74
C ALA A 2 -5.33 10.74 -26.90
N HIS A 3 -4.49 9.90 -27.51
CA HIS A 3 -3.48 9.12 -26.79
C HIS A 3 -2.44 9.97 -26.05
N LYS A 4 -2.09 11.15 -26.59
CA LYS A 4 -1.19 12.09 -25.91
C LYS A 4 -1.78 12.60 -24.60
N LEU A 5 -3.08 12.90 -24.61
CA LEU A 5 -3.80 13.46 -23.45
C LEU A 5 -3.94 12.40 -22.33
N VAL A 6 -4.26 11.16 -22.69
CA VAL A 6 -4.31 10.04 -21.74
C VAL A 6 -2.94 9.82 -21.07
N TYR A 7 -1.85 9.83 -21.85
CA TYR A 7 -0.51 9.69 -21.29
C TYR A 7 -0.16 10.83 -20.33
N THR A 8 -0.53 12.07 -20.65
CA THR A 8 -0.29 13.22 -19.77
C THR A 8 -1.08 13.08 -18.46
N ILE A 9 -2.34 12.63 -18.51
CA ILE A 9 -3.15 12.40 -17.30
C ILE A 9 -2.53 11.29 -16.44
N ILE A 10 -2.17 10.16 -17.05
CA ILE A 10 -1.54 9.04 -16.35
C ILE A 10 -0.25 9.50 -15.68
N LEU A 11 0.62 10.21 -16.41
CA LEU A 11 1.87 10.74 -15.87
C LEU A 11 1.62 11.69 -14.69
N PHE A 12 0.65 12.59 -14.82
CA PHE A 12 0.29 13.53 -13.76
C PHE A 12 -0.20 12.80 -12.50
N ILE A 13 -1.06 11.78 -12.65
CA ILE A 13 -1.55 10.97 -11.52
C ILE A 13 -0.39 10.22 -10.84
N PHE A 14 0.49 9.60 -11.62
CA PHE A 14 1.67 8.92 -11.06
C PHE A 14 2.57 9.87 -10.28
N LEU A 15 2.90 11.03 -10.85
CA LEU A 15 3.72 12.03 -10.18
C LEU A 15 3.04 12.57 -8.91
N PHE A 16 1.72 12.75 -8.94
CA PHE A 16 0.95 13.17 -7.78
C PHE A 16 0.98 12.13 -6.65
N LEU A 17 0.76 10.85 -6.95
CA LEU A 17 0.79 9.76 -5.98
C LEU A 17 2.17 9.62 -5.33
N VAL A 18 3.24 9.71 -6.14
CA VAL A 18 4.63 9.65 -5.66
C VAL A 18 4.97 10.87 -4.80
N ALA A 19 4.62 12.09 -5.25
CA ALA A 19 4.95 13.31 -4.51
C ALA A 19 4.27 13.39 -3.14
N ASN A 20 3.07 12.83 -3.02
CA ASN A 20 2.33 12.82 -1.76
C ASN A 20 2.62 11.59 -0.88
N ASN A 21 3.53 10.70 -1.30
CA ASN A 21 3.80 9.41 -0.63
C ASN A 21 2.51 8.75 -0.16
N VAL A 22 1.53 8.64 -1.07
CA VAL A 22 0.23 8.03 -0.73
C VAL A 22 0.49 6.53 -0.55
N GLU A 23 0.80 6.15 0.68
CA GLU A 23 0.89 4.77 1.08
C GLU A 23 -0.54 4.23 1.21
N GLY A 24 -0.77 3.08 0.58
CA GLY A 24 -2.08 2.43 0.60
C GLY A 24 -2.31 1.76 1.95
N ASP A 25 -2.51 2.58 2.99
CA ASP A 25 -2.73 2.06 4.33
C ASP A 25 -4.07 1.33 4.40
N ILE A 26 -4.00 0.03 4.66
CA ILE A 26 -5.18 -0.77 4.96
C ILE A 26 -5.57 -0.48 6.40
N VAL A 27 -6.75 0.11 6.60
CA VAL A 27 -7.29 0.39 7.92
C VAL A 27 -7.70 -0.91 8.60
N CYS A 28 -7.38 -1.05 9.88
CA CYS A 28 -7.66 -2.23 10.68
C CYS A 28 -8.11 -1.85 12.10
N ILE A 29 -8.82 -2.77 12.77
CA ILE A 29 -9.14 -2.68 14.20
C ILE A 29 -8.35 -3.75 14.96
N THR A 30 -8.15 -4.91 14.34
CA THR A 30 -7.41 -6.06 14.84
C THR A 30 -6.48 -6.63 13.77
N ASP A 31 -5.50 -7.44 14.19
CA ASP A 31 -4.57 -8.12 13.26
C ASP A 31 -5.30 -9.00 12.22
N ASN A 32 -6.52 -9.46 12.51
CA ASN A 32 -7.31 -10.29 11.59
C ASN A 32 -7.94 -9.49 10.43
N ASP A 33 -8.01 -8.16 10.56
CA ASP A 33 -8.47 -7.29 9.47
C ASP A 33 -7.37 -7.08 8.42
N CYS A 34 -6.13 -7.44 8.76
CA CYS A 34 -5.00 -7.32 7.86
C CYS A 34 -4.89 -8.50 6.89
N PRO A 35 -4.21 -8.31 5.74
CA PRO A 35 -3.98 -9.38 4.78
C PRO A 35 -3.32 -10.59 5.43
N PRO A 36 -3.63 -11.82 4.96
CA PRO A 36 -3.02 -13.02 5.50
C PRO A 36 -1.50 -13.00 5.35
N ASN A 37 -0.82 -13.52 6.36
CA ASN A 37 0.64 -13.63 6.37
C ASN A 37 1.12 -14.53 5.22
N THR A 38 2.24 -14.15 4.61
CA THR A 38 3.02 -14.96 3.69
C THR A 38 4.19 -15.62 4.41
N LEU A 39 4.98 -16.45 3.71
CA LEU A 39 6.14 -17.15 4.28
C LEU A 39 7.20 -16.23 4.89
N VAL A 40 7.30 -14.98 4.42
CA VAL A 40 8.35 -14.02 4.82
C VAL A 40 7.79 -12.72 5.39
N GLN A 41 6.51 -12.44 5.16
CA GLN A 41 5.90 -11.16 5.51
C GLN A 41 4.57 -11.40 6.21
N GLY A 42 4.44 -10.91 7.43
CA GLY A 42 3.19 -10.81 8.14
C GLY A 42 2.71 -9.37 8.21
N TYR A 43 1.48 -9.18 8.67
CA TYR A 43 0.92 -7.86 8.93
C TYR A 43 0.41 -7.78 10.37
N ARG A 44 0.57 -6.60 10.97
CA ARG A 44 0.02 -6.28 12.29
C ARG A 44 -0.75 -4.98 12.24
N CYS A 45 -1.81 -4.92 13.00
CA CYS A 45 -2.58 -3.71 13.17
C CYS A 45 -1.90 -2.79 14.19
N ILE A 46 -1.28 -1.72 13.72
CA ILE A 46 -0.59 -0.71 14.51
C ILE A 46 -1.20 0.64 14.17
N ASP A 47 -1.65 1.37 15.20
CA ASP A 47 -2.30 2.69 15.05
C ASP A 47 -3.46 2.70 14.04
N GLY A 48 -4.19 1.59 13.97
CA GLY A 48 -5.34 1.41 13.07
C GLY A 48 -4.95 1.15 11.61
N LYS A 49 -3.69 0.80 11.34
CA LYS A 49 -3.17 0.49 10.01
C LYS A 49 -2.42 -0.85 10.00
N CYS A 50 -2.48 -1.55 8.87
CA CYS A 50 -1.73 -2.79 8.69
C CYS A 50 -0.27 -2.52 8.34
N GLU A 51 0.60 -2.60 9.33
CA GLU A 51 2.04 -2.48 9.20
C GLU A 51 2.67 -3.83 8.85
N SER A 52 3.61 -3.83 7.89
CA SER A 52 4.29 -5.05 7.49
C SER A 52 5.39 -5.43 8.50
N VAL A 53 5.42 -6.69 8.90
CA VAL A 53 6.42 -7.24 9.81
C VAL A 53 7.13 -8.42 9.15
N PHE A 54 8.46 -8.43 9.23
CA PHE A 54 9.25 -9.55 8.72
C PHE A 54 9.06 -10.74 9.66
N LEU A 55 8.51 -11.84 9.13
CA LEU A 55 8.35 -13.06 9.90
C LEU A 55 9.65 -13.87 9.80
N SER A 56 10.51 -13.72 10.80
CA SER A 56 11.67 -14.60 10.98
C SER A 56 11.19 -15.95 11.54
N TYR A 57 10.93 -16.92 10.67
CA TYR A 57 10.80 -18.31 11.10
C TYR A 57 12.15 -18.77 11.70
N ARG A 58 12.17 -19.04 13.00
CA ARG A 58 13.27 -19.70 13.72
C ARG A 58 12.96 -21.18 13.90
#